data_AF-G8JVW7-F1
#
_entry.id   AF-G8JVW7-F1
#
_cell.length_a   1.000
_cell.length_b   1.000
_cell.length_c   1.000
_cell.angle_alpha   90.00
_cell.angle_beta   90.00
_cell.angle_gamma   90.00
#
_symmetry.space_group_name_H-M   'P 1'
#
loop_
_entity.id
_entity.type
_entity.pdbx_description
1 polymer ?
#
loop_
_entity_poly.entity_id
_entity_poly.type
_entity_poly.pdbx_seq_one_letter_code
_entity_poly.pdbx_strand_id
1 'polypeptide(L)'
;MKFVAHNALWYRSFSACVRATEKHPVFNSKLLNPIHDRISSDTNNISKPNESILNQSFRPNNIFDINTMLSPREDALSSKLTGIQAGRSVSVFNGNTMQALGRLNAVVKSNQIPRDKANQRFYLKPGKAREIRRSQKHRKDFMQGFKRLIEVVKDAKRKGY
;
A
#
# COMPACT_ATOMS: atom_id res chain seq x y z
N MET A 1 36.99 17.32 43.02
CA MET A 1 35.81 16.44 42.81
C MET A 1 35.90 15.87 41.40
N LYS A 2 36.09 14.54 41.26
CA LYS A 2 36.22 13.85 39.97
C LYS A 2 34.84 13.33 39.54
N PHE A 3 34.33 13.76 38.39
CA PHE A 3 33.12 13.21 37.80
C PHE A 3 33.48 11.96 36.99
N VAL A 4 32.96 10.81 37.41
CA VAL A 4 33.05 9.53 36.69
C VAL A 4 31.88 9.48 35.71
N ALA A 5 32.18 9.52 34.41
CA ALA A 5 31.17 9.37 33.37
C ALA A 5 30.87 7.87 33.16
N HIS A 6 29.67 7.44 33.57
CA HIS A 6 29.16 6.11 33.23
C HIS A 6 28.67 6.10 31.78
N ASN A 7 29.38 5.38 30.91
CA ASN A 7 28.95 5.07 29.55
C ASN A 7 27.77 4.07 29.59
N ALA A 8 26.55 4.57 29.49
CA ALA A 8 25.38 3.72 29.24
C ALA A 8 25.36 3.33 27.75
N LEU A 9 25.84 2.13 27.45
CA LEU A 9 25.64 1.48 26.15
C LEU A 9 24.18 1.06 26.02
N TRP A 10 23.38 1.86 25.30
CA TRP A 10 22.03 1.48 24.90
C TRP A 10 22.12 0.45 23.77
N TYR A 11 22.01 -0.83 24.12
CA TYR A 11 21.83 -1.91 23.14
C TYR A 11 20.53 -1.68 22.37
N ARG A 12 20.68 -1.43 21.07
CA ARG A 12 19.58 -1.23 20.13
C ARG A 12 19.16 -2.61 19.61
N SER A 13 18.31 -3.31 20.36
CA SER A 13 17.81 -4.64 19.98
C SER A 13 16.89 -4.55 18.76
N PHE A 14 17.41 -4.88 17.59
CA PHE A 14 16.60 -5.31 16.45
C PHE A 14 16.52 -6.83 16.47
N SER A 15 15.46 -7.37 17.04
CA SER A 15 15.08 -8.77 16.84
C SER A 15 13.59 -8.92 17.07
N ALA A 16 12.81 -8.58 16.04
CA ALA A 16 11.46 -9.11 15.90
C ALA A 16 11.54 -10.22 14.85
N CYS A 17 11.90 -11.43 15.31
CA CYS A 17 11.65 -12.64 14.55
C CYS A 17 10.14 -12.82 14.51
N VAL A 18 9.52 -12.67 13.33
CA VAL A 18 8.12 -13.01 13.12
C VAL A 18 8.03 -14.53 13.21
N ARG A 19 7.61 -15.05 14.36
CA ARG A 19 7.17 -16.44 14.47
C ARG A 19 5.90 -16.59 13.62
N ALA A 20 6.02 -17.26 12.49
CA ALA A 20 4.87 -17.73 11.73
C ALA A 20 4.12 -18.75 12.61
N THR A 21 3.01 -18.34 13.22
CA THR A 21 2.12 -19.28 13.87
C THR A 21 1.28 -19.96 12.79
N GLU A 22 1.54 -21.24 12.58
CA GLU A 22 0.89 -22.11 11.61
C GLU A 22 -0.58 -22.33 11.97
N LYS A 23 -1.50 -21.42 11.62
CA LYS A 23 -2.94 -21.75 11.59
C LYS A 23 -3.73 -21.20 10.41
N HIS A 24 -3.20 -20.27 9.62
CA HIS A 24 -3.86 -19.81 8.39
C HIS A 24 -2.85 -19.54 7.28
N PRO A 25 -3.09 -20.03 6.04
CA PRO A 25 -2.24 -19.67 4.91
C PRO A 25 -2.30 -18.13 4.72
N VAL A 26 -1.12 -17.53 4.55
CA VAL A 26 -0.93 -16.10 4.24
C VAL A 26 -1.67 -15.70 2.96
N PHE A 27 -1.99 -16.68 2.12
CA PHE A 27 -2.72 -16.54 0.88
C PHE A 27 -4.17 -16.99 1.05
N ASN A 28 -5.12 -16.07 0.88
CA ASN A 28 -6.55 -16.35 0.87
C ASN A 28 -7.06 -16.29 -0.58
N SER A 29 -7.13 -17.45 -1.24
CA SER A 29 -7.53 -17.58 -2.65
C SER A 29 -8.94 -17.07 -2.95
N LYS A 30 -9.80 -16.95 -1.94
CA LYS A 30 -11.16 -16.38 -2.05
C LYS A 30 -11.17 -14.89 -2.40
N LEU A 31 -10.06 -14.17 -2.21
CA LEU A 31 -9.97 -12.75 -2.53
C LEU A 31 -9.67 -12.46 -4.00
N LEU A 32 -9.44 -13.49 -4.83
CA LEU A 32 -9.18 -13.30 -6.26
C LEU A 32 -10.45 -13.21 -7.14
N ASN A 33 -11.63 -13.61 -6.65
CA ASN A 33 -12.87 -13.59 -7.44
C ASN A 33 -14.06 -13.05 -6.61
N PRO A 34 -14.38 -11.75 -6.66
CA PRO A 34 -15.43 -11.15 -5.83
C PRO A 34 -16.85 -11.27 -6.43
N ILE A 35 -17.18 -12.33 -7.19
CA ILE A 35 -18.49 -12.43 -7.88
C ILE A 35 -19.49 -13.37 -7.21
N HIS A 36 -19.08 -14.32 -6.38
CA HIS A 36 -20.04 -15.21 -5.70
C HIS A 36 -19.91 -15.10 -4.18
N ASP A 37 -20.79 -14.28 -3.58
CA ASP A 37 -21.44 -14.50 -2.28
C ASP A 37 -22.33 -13.28 -1.96
N ARG A 38 -23.24 -12.92 -2.88
CA ARG A 38 -24.35 -12.00 -2.63
C ARG A 38 -25.69 -12.68 -2.93
N ILE A 39 -25.99 -13.78 -2.25
CA ILE A 39 -27.38 -14.26 -2.17
C ILE A 39 -27.64 -14.78 -0.74
N SER A 40 -28.16 -13.89 0.09
CA SER A 40 -28.97 -14.07 1.33
C SER A 40 -28.90 -12.71 2.06
N SER A 41 -29.91 -11.88 2.20
CA SER A 41 -31.37 -11.97 2.08
C SER A 41 -31.85 -10.54 1.79
N ASP A 42 -32.75 -10.35 0.84
CA ASP A 42 -33.93 -9.49 1.00
C ASP A 42 -34.72 -9.42 -0.33
N THR A 43 -36.02 -9.37 -0.15
CA THR A 43 -37.10 -9.76 -1.05
C THR A 43 -37.40 -8.80 -2.22
N ASN A 44 -37.93 -9.38 -3.30
CA ASN A 44 -38.84 -8.81 -4.30
C ASN A 44 -38.28 -7.83 -5.36
N ASN A 45 -38.07 -8.34 -6.58
CA ASN A 45 -38.74 -7.80 -7.76
C ASN A 45 -38.75 -8.81 -8.92
N ILE A 46 -39.95 -9.18 -9.33
CA ILE A 46 -40.29 -10.05 -10.45
C ILE A 46 -40.10 -9.28 -11.76
N SER A 47 -39.24 -9.78 -12.64
CA SER A 47 -39.40 -9.67 -14.09
C SER A 47 -38.66 -10.83 -14.74
N LYS A 48 -39.42 -11.85 -15.15
CA LYS A 48 -38.94 -12.94 -16.01
C LYS A 48 -38.60 -12.37 -17.39
N PRO A 49 -37.60 -12.94 -18.07
CA PRO A 49 -37.85 -13.34 -19.45
C PRO A 49 -37.40 -14.79 -19.72
N ASN A 50 -38.38 -15.58 -20.17
CA ASN A 50 -38.32 -16.66 -21.15
C ASN A 50 -37.06 -17.56 -21.19
N GLU A 51 -37.15 -18.70 -20.52
CA GLU A 51 -36.36 -19.87 -20.87
C GLU A 51 -36.82 -20.44 -22.22
N SER A 52 -35.95 -20.36 -23.22
CA SER A 52 -35.88 -21.39 -24.26
C SER A 52 -34.64 -22.22 -23.98
N ILE A 53 -34.91 -23.43 -23.52
CA ILE A 53 -33.95 -24.48 -23.21
C ILE A 53 -33.22 -24.86 -24.51
N LEU A 54 -31.93 -24.57 -24.56
CA LEU A 54 -30.99 -25.29 -25.42
C LEU A 54 -29.94 -25.90 -24.51
N ASN A 55 -30.08 -27.22 -24.35
CA ASN A 55 -29.22 -28.12 -23.60
C ASN A 55 -27.74 -27.92 -24.00
N GLN A 56 -27.00 -27.10 -23.25
CA GLN A 56 -25.56 -27.23 -23.16
C GLN A 56 -25.26 -28.04 -21.90
N SER A 57 -25.08 -29.34 -22.13
CA SER A 57 -24.44 -30.28 -21.22
C SER A 57 -23.32 -29.60 -20.43
N PHE A 58 -23.40 -29.69 -19.10
CA PHE A 58 -22.27 -29.48 -18.20
C PHE A 58 -21.12 -30.38 -18.64
N ARG A 59 -20.23 -29.86 -19.48
CA ARG A 59 -18.94 -30.48 -19.75
C ARG A 59 -18.01 -30.06 -18.62
N PRO A 60 -17.46 -30.98 -17.82
CA PRO A 60 -16.34 -30.67 -16.94
C PRO A 60 -15.09 -30.54 -17.83
N ASN A 61 -15.03 -29.48 -18.64
CA ASN A 61 -13.80 -29.09 -19.32
C ASN A 61 -12.94 -28.33 -18.30
N ASN A 62 -12.47 -29.04 -17.27
CA ASN A 62 -11.23 -28.72 -16.59
C ASN A 62 -10.06 -29.02 -17.54
N ILE A 63 -10.03 -28.32 -18.67
CA ILE A 63 -8.80 -28.17 -19.44
C ILE A 63 -8.17 -26.93 -18.85
N PHE A 64 -7.45 -27.12 -17.74
CA PHE A 64 -6.40 -26.19 -17.36
C PHE A 64 -5.45 -26.14 -18.56
N ASP A 65 -5.51 -25.04 -19.30
CA ASP A 65 -4.68 -24.82 -20.48
C ASP A 65 -3.22 -24.79 -20.00
N ILE A 66 -2.47 -25.87 -20.20
CA ILE A 66 -1.06 -26.00 -19.78
C ILE A 66 -0.22 -24.87 -20.38
N ASN A 67 -0.64 -24.33 -21.52
CA ASN A 67 -0.03 -23.18 -22.20
C ASN A 67 -0.30 -21.83 -21.52
N THR A 68 -1.26 -21.75 -20.58
CA THR A 68 -1.51 -20.57 -19.72
C THR A 68 -0.89 -20.68 -18.33
N MET A 69 -0.32 -21.84 -17.98
CA MET A 69 0.50 -21.96 -16.78
C MET A 69 1.82 -21.23 -17.03
N LEU A 70 1.88 -19.96 -16.63
CA LEU A 70 3.15 -19.28 -16.41
C LEU A 70 4.04 -20.19 -15.56
N SER A 71 5.35 -20.17 -15.82
CA SER A 71 6.30 -20.86 -14.94
C SER A 71 5.99 -20.48 -13.50
N PRO A 72 6.04 -21.39 -12.51
CA PRO A 72 5.78 -21.05 -11.11
C PRO A 72 6.57 -19.82 -10.63
N ARG A 73 7.75 -19.60 -11.23
CA ARG A 73 8.56 -18.39 -11.05
C ARG A 73 7.89 -17.13 -11.60
N GLU A 74 7.39 -17.16 -12.82
CA GLU A 74 6.75 -16.03 -13.49
C GLU A 74 5.39 -15.69 -12.87
N ASP A 75 4.62 -16.71 -12.49
CA ASP A 75 3.37 -16.54 -11.73
C ASP A 75 3.64 -15.84 -10.39
N ALA A 76 4.64 -16.29 -9.63
CA ALA A 76 5.06 -15.66 -8.38
C ALA A 76 5.58 -14.22 -8.56
N LEU A 77 6.23 -13.91 -9.69
CA LEU A 77 6.67 -12.55 -10.00
C LEU A 77 5.50 -11.62 -10.39
N SER A 78 4.48 -12.16 -11.05
CA SER A 78 3.27 -11.44 -11.43
C SER A 78 2.29 -11.25 -10.27
N SER A 79 2.36 -12.14 -9.27
CA SER A 79 1.56 -12.10 -8.07
C SER A 79 1.81 -10.80 -7.31
N LYS A 80 0.72 -10.06 -7.03
CA LYS A 80 0.81 -8.82 -6.25
C LYS A 80 1.26 -9.17 -4.83
N LEU A 81 2.39 -8.61 -4.41
CA LEU A 81 2.80 -8.69 -3.01
C LEU A 81 1.73 -8.01 -2.16
N THR A 82 1.11 -8.75 -1.24
CA THR A 82 0.06 -8.26 -0.34
C THR A 82 0.57 -8.23 1.11
N GLY A 83 -0.10 -7.47 1.98
CA GLY A 83 0.25 -7.37 3.40
C GLY A 83 1.32 -6.30 3.72
N ILE A 84 1.89 -6.39 4.91
CA ILE A 84 2.78 -5.35 5.49
C ILE A 84 4.07 -5.18 4.67
N GLN A 85 4.51 -6.25 3.99
CA GLN A 85 5.73 -6.27 3.19
C GLN A 85 5.59 -5.58 1.83
N ALA A 86 4.37 -5.46 1.30
CA ALA A 86 4.09 -4.90 -0.04
C ALA A 86 4.67 -3.49 -0.26
N GLY A 87 4.67 -2.65 0.77
CA GLY A 87 5.20 -1.27 0.72
C GLY A 87 6.59 -1.09 1.33
N ARG A 88 7.27 -2.18 1.72
CA ARG A 88 8.55 -2.17 2.44
C ARG A 88 9.63 -3.05 1.81
N SER A 89 9.31 -3.69 0.70
CA SER A 89 10.20 -4.58 -0.04
C SER A 89 10.35 -4.08 -1.48
N VAL A 90 11.56 -4.15 -2.02
CA VAL A 90 11.86 -3.80 -3.42
C VAL A 90 12.84 -4.83 -3.96
N SER A 91 12.55 -5.38 -5.14
CA SER A 91 13.46 -6.31 -5.83
C SER A 91 14.73 -5.59 -6.30
N VAL A 92 15.88 -6.21 -6.08
CA VAL A 92 17.17 -5.72 -6.56
C VAL A 92 17.42 -6.29 -7.96
N PHE A 93 17.59 -5.41 -8.94
CA PHE A 93 17.90 -5.80 -10.32
C PHE A 93 19.39 -5.56 -10.60
N ASN A 94 20.02 -6.47 -11.34
CA ASN A 94 21.40 -6.34 -11.83
C ASN A 94 22.44 -6.07 -10.74
N GLY A 95 22.21 -6.57 -9.52
CA GLY A 95 23.09 -6.35 -8.36
C GLY A 95 23.16 -4.89 -7.88
N ASN A 96 22.39 -3.97 -8.46
CA ASN A 96 22.43 -2.55 -8.08
C ASN A 96 21.57 -2.29 -6.83
N THR A 97 22.16 -2.58 -5.68
CA THR A 97 21.53 -2.38 -4.36
C THR A 97 21.29 -0.90 -4.05
N MET A 98 22.19 -0.02 -4.48
CA MET A 98 22.08 1.43 -4.23
C MET A 98 20.79 2.02 -4.83
N GLN A 99 20.52 1.70 -6.10
CA GLN A 99 19.31 2.17 -6.76
C GLN A 99 18.05 1.57 -6.11
N ALA A 100 18.09 0.28 -5.75
CA ALA A 100 16.99 -0.38 -5.06
C ALA A 100 16.69 0.26 -3.70
N LEU A 101 17.71 0.62 -2.92
CA LEU A 101 17.57 1.36 -1.65
C LEU A 101 17.00 2.77 -1.86
N GLY A 102 17.40 3.47 -2.93
CA GLY A 102 16.82 4.76 -3.30
C GLY A 102 15.33 4.66 -3.60
N ARG A 103 14.92 3.66 -4.38
CA ARG A 103 13.51 3.35 -4.66
C ARG A 103 12.74 3.01 -3.38
N LEU A 104 13.29 2.14 -2.54
CA LEU A 104 12.69 1.78 -1.26
C LEU A 104 12.48 3.02 -0.37
N ASN A 105 13.47 3.91 -0.27
CA ASN A 105 13.36 5.14 0.50
C ASN A 105 12.24 6.06 -0.02
N ALA A 106 12.10 6.19 -1.35
CA ALA A 106 11.02 6.96 -1.96
C ALA A 106 9.64 6.37 -1.62
N VAL A 107 9.47 5.05 -1.74
CA VAL A 107 8.22 4.33 -1.41
C VAL A 107 7.87 4.47 0.08
N VAL A 108 8.86 4.36 0.98
CA VAL A 108 8.64 4.52 2.42
C VAL A 108 8.22 5.95 2.77
N LYS A 109 8.81 6.95 2.10
CA LYS A 109 8.49 8.37 2.31
C LYS A 109 7.14 8.76 1.72
N SER A 110 6.77 8.27 0.53
CA SER A 110 5.48 8.56 -0.09
C SER A 110 4.32 8.05 0.76
N ASN A 111 4.50 6.89 1.40
CA ASN A 111 3.56 6.31 2.35
C ASN A 111 3.62 6.92 3.76
N GLN A 112 4.46 7.93 4.00
CA GLN A 112 4.59 8.66 5.28
C GLN A 112 4.94 7.78 6.51
N ILE A 113 5.45 6.56 6.30
CA ILE A 113 5.74 5.58 7.37
C ILE A 113 6.65 6.15 8.48
N PRO A 114 7.75 6.87 8.17
CA PRO A 114 8.62 7.41 9.23
C PRO A 114 7.92 8.49 10.06
N ARG A 115 7.05 9.29 9.42
CA ARG A 115 6.28 10.35 10.08
C ARG A 115 5.24 9.75 11.00
N ASP A 116 4.51 8.74 10.52
CA ASP A 116 3.50 8.05 11.32
C ASP A 116 4.12 7.34 12.51
N LYS A 117 5.26 6.68 12.33
CA LYS A 117 6.05 6.11 13.43
C LYS A 117 6.40 7.16 14.49
N ALA A 118 6.83 8.35 14.07
CA ALA A 118 7.15 9.43 15.00
C ALA A 118 5.90 9.95 15.72
N ASN A 119 4.78 10.12 15.01
CA ASN A 119 3.52 10.58 15.57
C ASN A 119 2.89 9.58 16.55
N GLN A 120 3.05 8.28 16.29
CA GLN A 120 2.53 7.19 17.15
C GLN A 120 3.34 6.99 18.43
N ARG A 121 4.54 7.58 18.53
CA ARG A 121 5.42 7.42 19.70
C ARG A 121 4.79 7.94 20.99
N PHE A 122 4.00 9.01 20.91
CA PHE A 122 3.37 9.65 22.07
C PHE A 122 1.90 9.94 21.81
N TYR A 123 1.08 9.81 22.85
CA TYR A 123 -0.33 10.17 22.76
C TYR A 123 -0.48 11.69 22.59
N LEU A 124 -1.30 12.08 21.63
CA LEU A 124 -1.69 13.47 21.39
C LEU A 124 -3.19 13.62 21.60
N LYS A 125 -3.60 14.61 22.39
CA LYS A 125 -5.01 14.93 22.58
C LYS A 125 -5.71 15.17 21.23
N PRO A 126 -6.94 14.67 21.02
CA PRO A 126 -7.62 14.76 19.73
C PRO A 126 -7.85 16.21 19.28
N GLY A 127 -8.11 17.13 20.20
CA GLY A 127 -8.21 18.57 19.91
C GLY A 127 -6.94 19.12 19.26
N LYS A 128 -5.77 18.80 19.85
CA LYS A 128 -4.48 19.25 19.32
C LYS A 128 -4.12 18.57 18.00
N ALA A 129 -4.46 17.29 17.84
CA ALA A 129 -4.28 16.58 16.57
C ALA A 129 -5.07 17.24 15.42
N ARG A 130 -6.32 17.65 15.66
CA ARG A 130 -7.15 18.38 14.68
C ARG A 130 -6.57 19.75 14.35
N GLU A 131 -6.12 20.50 15.35
CA GLU A 131 -5.49 21.82 15.16
C GLU A 131 -4.23 21.73 14.28
N ILE A 132 -3.34 20.78 14.59
CA ILE A 132 -2.13 20.53 13.78
C ILE A 132 -2.52 20.17 12.36
N ARG A 133 -3.50 19.27 12.17
CA ARG A 133 -3.95 18.88 10.83
C ARG A 133 -4.49 20.07 10.03
N ARG A 134 -5.29 20.95 10.67
CA ARG A 134 -5.83 22.17 10.05
C ARG A 134 -4.70 23.13 9.66
N SER A 135 -3.76 23.37 10.56
CA SER A 135 -2.58 24.23 10.31
C SER A 135 -1.73 23.71 9.15
N GLN A 136 -1.46 22.40 9.11
CA GLN A 136 -0.71 21.77 8.02
C GLN A 136 -1.44 21.86 6.68
N LYS A 137 -2.77 21.66 6.67
CA LYS A 137 -3.58 21.86 5.46
C LYS A 137 -3.47 23.30 4.97
N HIS A 138 -3.68 24.28 5.84
CA HIS A 138 -3.57 25.69 5.49
C HIS A 138 -2.19 26.04 4.91
N ARG A 139 -1.10 25.57 5.52
CA ARG A 139 0.26 25.77 5.00
C ARG A 139 0.43 25.15 3.60
N LYS A 140 -0.12 23.95 3.36
CA LYS A 140 -0.07 23.30 2.04
C LYS A 140 -0.81 24.14 0.98
N ASP A 141 -2.03 24.55 1.30
CA ASP A 141 -2.89 25.31 0.39
C ASP A 141 -2.28 26.69 0.09
N PHE A 142 -1.74 27.36 1.11
CA PHE A 142 -1.03 28.63 0.95
C PHE A 142 0.21 28.49 0.05
N MET A 143 1.05 27.47 0.27
CA MET A 143 2.23 27.24 -0.57
C MET A 143 1.87 26.88 -2.00
N GLN A 144 0.76 26.18 -2.23
CA GLN A 144 0.26 25.90 -3.58
C GLN A 144 -0.17 27.20 -4.29
N GLY A 145 -0.92 28.06 -3.62
CA GLY A 145 -1.32 29.37 -4.15
C GLY A 145 -0.12 30.28 -4.42
N PHE A 146 0.85 30.31 -3.51
CA PHE A 146 2.08 31.09 -3.67
C PHE A 146 2.90 30.61 -4.88
N LYS A 147 3.09 29.30 -5.05
CA LYS A 147 3.80 28.76 -6.23
C LYS A 147 3.12 29.14 -7.54
N ARG A 148 1.79 29.02 -7.59
CA ARG A 148 0.99 29.45 -8.74
C ARG A 148 1.18 30.94 -9.04
N LEU A 149 1.18 31.79 -8.02
CA LEU A 149 1.42 33.23 -8.20
C LEU A 149 2.81 33.50 -8.78
N ILE A 150 3.84 32.83 -8.26
CA ILE A 150 5.21 32.96 -8.77
C ILE A 150 5.31 32.45 -10.22
N GLU A 151 4.59 31.40 -10.59
CA GLU A 151 4.52 30.93 -11.99
C GLU A 151 3.93 32.00 -12.91
N VAL A 152 2.85 32.67 -12.51
CA VAL A 152 2.26 33.79 -13.26
C VAL A 152 3.23 34.95 -13.39
N VAL A 153 3.90 35.35 -12.30
CA VAL A 153 4.91 36.42 -12.32
C VAL A 153 6.08 36.07 -13.25
N LYS A 154 6.57 34.83 -13.20
CA LYS A 154 7.62 34.35 -14.11
C LYS A 154 7.16 34.37 -15.56
N ASP A 155 5.92 33.97 -15.83
CA ASP A 155 5.34 34.01 -17.16
C ASP A 155 5.19 35.43 -17.68
N ALA A 156 4.76 36.35 -16.82
CA ALA A 156 4.62 37.77 -17.14
C ALA A 156 5.97 38.38 -17.50
N LYS A 157 6.99 38.16 -16.67
CA LYS A 157 8.37 38.55 -16.94
C LYS A 157 8.88 37.98 -18.27
N ARG A 158 8.60 36.70 -18.56
CA ARG A 158 9.02 36.03 -19.81
C ARG A 158 8.37 36.66 -21.05
N LYS A 159 7.13 37.14 -20.93
CA LYS A 159 6.38 37.81 -22.00
C LYS A 159 6.70 39.30 -22.11
N GLY A 160 7.34 39.90 -21.10
CA GLY A 160 7.71 41.31 -21.07
C GLY A 160 6.58 42.24 -20.61
N TYR A 161 5.64 41.72 -19.81
CA TYR A 161 4.68 42.56 -19.08
C TYR A 161 5.31 43.21 -17.85
#